data_AF-A0A428WPT8-F1
#
_entry.id   AF-A0A428WPT8-F1
#
_cell.length_a   1.000
_cell.length_b   1.000
_cell.length_c   1.000
_cell.angle_alpha   90.00
_cell.angle_beta   90.00
_cell.angle_gamma   90.00
#
_symmetry.space_group_name_H-M   'P 1'
#
loop_
_entity.id
_entity.type
_entity.pdbx_description
1 polymer ?
#
loop_
_entity_poly.entity_id
_entity_poly.type
_entity_poly.pdbx_seq_one_letter_code
_entity_poly.pdbx_strand_id
1 'polypeptide(L)'
;MLHTARRLLTAPLLLAALGAGLLVAPAAADAAGVSATIHVGGTLKVRSGPALNTKVVGTVRNKQKVTVACYVPGQKVKGSLRTSTAWDRLSTGRYVSHGYVKTARALSRCAVSSPTAVPTKTKTSSTARYVIGTVKSAEGNVNLRSGAATTESVTGTVATGAKIDLTCAVTGQLVSGTVRSTTQWDRTPTGSFISHAYIYSGTLPLCAGATTPPPSVTLTPAEFIAASVPGAQRGWREYGVPPSVTIAQAILESGWGRSSLASVDRNYFGIKCQNGRYGTLADGCHVYRTNECTKAGKCFVTSATFRTYPSQSHSFRDHGSFLRVNSRYEGAFAHSKDANKFIWAVWKAGYATDPNYYTKVTGIMASYDLYQYDTWK
;
A
#
# COMPACT_ATOMS: atom_id res chain seq x y z
N MET A 1 78.34 -30.32 -5.39
CA MET A 1 78.56 -28.91 -4.98
C MET A 1 77.34 -28.52 -4.15
N LEU A 2 77.36 -28.81 -2.86
CA LEU A 2 77.76 -27.92 -1.75
C LEU A 2 76.75 -26.79 -1.46
N HIS A 3 76.15 -26.92 -0.27
CA HIS A 3 75.74 -25.88 0.68
C HIS A 3 74.33 -25.26 0.64
N THR A 4 73.49 -25.82 1.52
CA THR A 4 72.82 -25.11 2.63
C THR A 4 73.55 -23.86 3.13
N ALA A 5 72.83 -22.74 3.32
CA ALA A 5 73.10 -21.81 4.43
C ALA A 5 71.91 -20.85 4.68
N ARG A 6 71.28 -21.04 5.85
CA ARG A 6 70.61 -20.00 6.65
C ARG A 6 71.67 -19.08 7.29
N ARG A 7 71.22 -17.87 7.69
CA ARG A 7 71.75 -16.91 8.71
C ARG A 7 71.98 -15.52 8.07
N LEU A 8 71.78 -14.36 8.69
CA LEU A 8 71.45 -13.96 10.06
C LEU A 8 70.93 -12.50 10.04
N LEU A 9 70.15 -12.19 11.07
CA LEU A 9 69.86 -10.91 11.70
C LEU A 9 70.85 -9.75 11.47
N THR A 10 70.30 -8.57 11.15
CA THR A 10 70.73 -7.27 11.71
C THR A 10 69.54 -6.31 11.74
N ALA A 11 69.09 -5.94 12.94
CA ALA A 11 68.38 -4.68 13.19
C ALA A 11 69.42 -3.54 13.21
N PRO A 12 69.01 -2.30 12.90
CA PRO A 12 68.80 -1.39 14.02
C PRO A 12 67.72 -0.30 13.84
N LEU A 13 67.36 0.23 15.01
CA LEU A 13 66.89 1.59 15.34
C LEU A 13 65.43 2.01 15.05
N LEU A 14 64.76 2.30 16.17
CA LEU A 14 63.53 3.06 16.34
C LEU A 14 63.59 4.45 15.67
N LEU A 15 62.52 4.82 14.98
CA LEU A 15 61.94 6.16 15.09
C LEU A 15 60.43 6.02 15.33
N ALA A 16 59.97 6.57 16.45
CA ALA A 16 58.57 6.61 16.83
C ALA A 16 57.83 7.66 15.97
N ALA A 17 56.74 7.24 15.32
CA ALA A 17 55.73 8.16 14.81
C ALA A 17 54.33 7.54 15.04
N LEU A 18 53.63 8.06 16.05
CA LEU A 18 52.22 7.83 16.29
C LEU A 18 51.41 8.49 15.16
N GLY A 19 51.14 7.72 14.10
CA GLY A 19 50.18 8.08 13.06
C GLY A 19 48.82 7.48 13.38
N ALA A 20 47.98 8.21 14.12
CA ALA A 20 46.56 7.90 14.19
C ALA A 20 45.94 8.12 12.79
N GLY A 21 45.74 7.03 12.05
CA GLY A 21 45.03 7.02 10.78
C GLY A 21 43.56 7.39 11.00
N LEU A 22 43.26 8.68 10.91
CA LEU A 22 41.91 9.20 10.79
C LEU A 22 41.35 8.73 9.44
N LEU A 23 40.56 7.65 9.44
CA LEU A 23 39.67 7.35 8.32
C LEU A 23 38.63 8.46 8.26
N VAL A 24 38.89 9.47 7.43
CA VAL A 24 37.90 10.49 7.07
C VAL A 24 36.82 9.77 6.27
N ALA A 25 35.73 9.42 6.96
CA ALA A 25 34.47 9.16 6.30
C ALA A 25 34.13 10.39 5.42
N PRO A 26 33.60 10.20 4.20
CA PRO A 26 33.16 11.34 3.42
C PRO A 26 32.11 12.09 4.24
N ALA A 27 32.42 13.34 4.59
CA ALA A 27 31.47 14.25 5.16
C ALA A 27 30.27 14.31 4.21
N ALA A 28 29.08 13.95 4.71
CA ALA A 28 27.85 14.27 4.04
C ALA A 28 27.83 15.79 3.85
N ALA A 29 28.05 16.25 2.62
CA ALA A 29 27.85 17.64 2.26
C ALA A 29 26.38 17.95 2.51
N ASP A 30 26.12 18.66 3.60
CA ASP A 30 24.82 19.19 3.95
C ASP A 30 24.28 19.96 2.73
N ALA A 31 23.17 19.47 2.16
CA ALA A 31 22.52 20.13 1.04
C ALA A 31 22.03 21.51 1.50
N ALA A 32 22.81 22.55 1.20
CA ALA A 32 22.53 23.93 1.58
C ALA A 32 21.10 24.32 1.13
N GLY A 33 20.20 24.46 2.11
CA GLY A 33 18.81 24.80 1.85
C GLY A 33 18.64 26.15 1.14
N VAL A 34 17.52 26.34 0.46
CA VAL A 34 17.19 27.56 -0.28
C VAL A 34 16.61 28.60 0.68
N SER A 35 17.23 29.78 0.74
CA SER A 35 16.66 30.93 1.47
C SER A 35 15.36 31.38 0.81
N ALA A 36 14.32 31.57 1.63
CA ALA A 36 13.00 31.96 1.19
C ALA A 36 12.37 32.98 2.15
N THR A 37 11.50 33.83 1.63
CA THR A 37 10.80 34.88 2.38
C THR A 37 9.30 34.58 2.43
N ILE A 38 8.72 34.66 3.62
CA ILE A 38 7.27 34.46 3.84
C ILE A 38 6.49 35.73 3.50
N HIS A 39 5.39 35.60 2.77
CA HIS A 39 4.45 36.67 2.49
C HIS A 39 3.07 36.28 3.00
N VAL A 40 2.56 36.92 4.04
CA VAL A 40 1.24 36.62 4.63
C VAL A 40 0.67 37.89 5.28
N GLY A 41 -0.66 38.05 5.34
CA GLY A 41 -1.28 39.21 5.98
C GLY A 41 -1.12 39.26 7.51
N GLY A 42 -0.66 38.19 8.15
CA GLY A 42 -0.47 38.10 9.59
C GLY A 42 0.62 37.09 9.97
N THR A 43 0.23 35.96 10.55
CA THR A 43 1.15 34.83 10.78
C THR A 43 0.74 33.61 9.96
N LEU A 44 1.72 32.96 9.35
CA LEU A 44 1.54 31.71 8.63
C LEU A 44 1.76 30.54 9.57
N LYS A 45 0.83 29.57 9.59
CA LYS A 45 0.95 28.38 10.43
C LYS A 45 1.98 27.41 9.83
N VAL A 46 2.98 27.03 10.61
CA VAL A 46 3.93 25.95 10.31
C VAL A 46 3.32 24.63 10.77
N ARG A 47 3.36 23.62 9.91
CA ARG A 47 2.62 22.37 10.11
C ARG A 47 3.52 21.15 10.16
N SER A 48 3.00 20.10 10.80
CA SER A 48 3.65 18.79 10.90
C SER A 48 3.60 17.98 9.61
N GLY A 49 2.69 18.30 8.66
CA GLY A 49 2.62 17.67 7.35
C GLY A 49 2.07 18.61 6.26
N PRO A 50 2.06 18.17 4.98
CA PRO A 50 1.72 19.00 3.82
C PRO A 50 0.20 19.13 3.60
N ALA A 51 -0.56 19.42 4.67
CA ALA A 51 -2.01 19.65 4.62
C ALA A 51 -2.50 20.53 5.78
N LEU A 52 -3.61 21.24 5.57
CA LEU A 52 -4.20 22.20 6.53
C LEU A 52 -4.83 21.55 7.75
N ASN A 53 -5.13 20.26 7.71
CA ASN A 53 -5.65 19.49 8.86
C ASN A 53 -4.54 18.88 9.73
N THR A 54 -3.27 18.97 9.32
CA THR A 54 -2.15 18.48 10.13
C THR A 54 -1.83 19.45 11.27
N LYS A 55 -1.32 18.93 12.39
CA LYS A 55 -1.03 19.69 13.61
C LYS A 55 -0.19 20.92 13.28
N VAL A 56 -0.63 22.08 13.76
CA VAL A 56 0.16 23.32 13.78
C VAL A 56 1.24 23.16 14.84
N VAL A 57 2.50 23.28 14.41
CA VAL A 57 3.68 23.09 15.27
C VAL A 57 4.47 24.39 15.48
N GLY A 58 4.02 25.49 14.86
CA GLY A 58 4.60 26.80 15.02
C GLY A 58 3.95 27.83 14.12
N THR A 59 4.50 29.04 14.13
CA THR A 59 4.10 30.12 13.23
C THR A 59 5.33 30.85 12.71
N VAL A 60 5.21 31.43 11.51
CA VAL A 60 6.20 32.33 10.92
C VAL A 60 5.52 33.64 10.56
N ARG A 61 6.21 34.76 10.80
CA ARG A 61 5.67 36.11 10.59
C ARG A 61 5.81 36.53 9.12
N ASN A 62 5.03 37.52 8.72
CA ASN A 62 5.22 38.17 7.44
C ASN A 62 6.67 38.68 7.29
N LYS A 63 7.24 38.54 6.10
CA LYS A 63 8.62 38.90 5.73
C LYS A 63 9.73 38.13 6.45
N GLN A 64 9.41 37.20 7.33
CA GLN A 64 10.41 36.37 7.98
C GLN A 64 11.13 35.50 6.93
N LYS A 65 12.46 35.45 7.00
CA LYS A 65 13.29 34.55 6.20
C LYS A 65 13.29 33.16 6.81
N VAL A 66 13.16 32.14 5.97
CA VAL A 66 13.21 30.71 6.34
C VAL A 66 14.13 29.97 5.36
N THR A 67 14.65 28.83 5.80
CA THR A 67 15.45 27.94 4.96
C THR A 67 14.58 26.76 4.53
N VAL A 68 14.38 26.62 3.21
CA VAL A 68 13.60 25.54 2.60
C VAL A 68 14.56 24.47 2.09
N ALA A 69 14.38 23.23 2.53
CA ALA A 69 15.18 22.11 2.04
C ALA A 69 14.72 21.66 0.65
N CYS A 70 13.40 21.52 0.46
CA CYS A 70 12.79 20.97 -0.75
C CYS A 70 11.26 21.14 -0.71
N TYR A 71 10.54 20.80 -1.77
CA TYR A 71 9.07 20.78 -1.78
C TYR A 71 8.48 19.37 -1.88
N VAL A 72 7.26 19.18 -1.38
CA VAL A 72 6.43 17.97 -1.54
C VAL A 72 5.05 18.33 -2.10
N PRO A 73 4.37 17.45 -2.85
CA PRO A 73 2.95 17.63 -3.15
C PRO A 73 2.10 17.48 -1.88
N GLY A 74 1.01 18.23 -1.81
CA GLY A 74 0.08 18.21 -0.70
C GLY A 74 -1.25 18.87 -1.04
N GLN A 75 -2.00 19.24 0.01
CA GLN A 75 -3.31 19.88 -0.15
C GLN A 75 -3.18 21.20 -0.94
N LYS A 76 -4.11 21.47 -1.86
CA LYS A 76 -4.18 22.73 -2.60
C LYS A 76 -4.49 23.89 -1.64
N VAL A 77 -3.69 24.94 -1.68
CA VAL A 77 -3.85 26.15 -0.84
C VAL A 77 -3.75 27.39 -1.72
N LYS A 78 -4.72 28.31 -1.56
CA LYS A 78 -4.68 29.65 -2.14
C LYS A 78 -3.93 30.59 -1.19
N GLY A 79 -2.66 30.84 -1.49
CA GLY A 79 -1.83 31.77 -0.72
C GLY A 79 -1.78 33.17 -1.32
N SER A 80 -1.11 34.07 -0.61
CA SER A 80 -0.96 35.49 -0.99
C SER A 80 -0.15 35.70 -2.28
N LEU A 81 0.73 34.75 -2.62
CA LEU A 81 1.56 34.82 -3.84
C LEU A 81 0.94 34.01 -4.98
N ARG A 82 0.34 32.85 -4.68
CA ARG A 82 -0.22 31.92 -5.67
C ARG A 82 -1.12 30.87 -5.04
N THR A 83 -1.94 30.23 -5.88
CA THR A 83 -2.58 28.95 -5.55
C THR A 83 -1.64 27.81 -5.90
N SER A 84 -1.35 26.91 -4.97
CA SER A 84 -0.38 25.82 -5.19
C SER A 84 -0.77 24.53 -4.45
N THR A 85 -0.39 23.39 -5.02
CA THR A 85 -0.39 22.07 -4.35
C THR A 85 0.97 21.72 -3.76
N ALA A 86 2.00 22.56 -3.96
CA ALA A 86 3.32 22.36 -3.37
C ALA A 86 3.36 22.86 -1.91
N TRP A 87 4.05 22.09 -1.08
CA TRP A 87 4.36 22.40 0.31
C TRP A 87 5.86 22.36 0.53
N ASP A 88 6.39 23.45 1.07
CA ASP A 88 7.83 23.60 1.29
C ASP A 88 8.19 22.95 2.62
N ARG A 89 9.08 21.96 2.56
CA ARG A 89 9.71 21.35 3.73
C ARG A 89 10.87 22.24 4.15
N LEU A 90 10.73 22.88 5.30
CA LEU A 90 11.80 23.66 5.92
C LEU A 90 12.97 22.73 6.31
N SER A 91 14.17 23.27 6.49
CA SER A 91 15.33 22.50 7.00
C SER A 91 15.04 21.81 8.33
N THR A 92 14.10 22.34 9.12
CA THR A 92 13.60 21.75 10.37
C THR A 92 12.67 20.54 10.18
N GLY A 93 12.39 20.13 8.94
CA GLY A 93 11.48 19.03 8.62
C GLY A 93 9.99 19.35 8.79
N ARG A 94 9.64 20.64 8.98
CA ARG A 94 8.25 21.13 9.07
C ARG A 94 7.78 21.72 7.74
N TYR A 95 6.49 21.94 7.61
CA TYR A 95 5.86 22.30 6.33
C TYR A 95 5.15 23.65 6.39
N VAL A 96 5.31 24.43 5.32
CA VAL A 96 4.49 25.61 5.01
C VAL A 96 4.00 25.50 3.57
N SER A 97 2.84 26.10 3.24
CA SER A 97 2.35 26.05 1.87
C SER A 97 3.19 26.97 0.96
N HIS A 98 3.61 26.46 -0.20
CA HIS A 98 4.35 27.23 -1.21
C HIS A 98 3.56 28.43 -1.76
N GLY A 99 2.24 28.46 -1.54
CA GLY A 99 1.37 29.59 -1.88
C GLY A 99 1.74 30.90 -1.17
N TYR A 100 2.50 30.84 -0.07
CA TYR A 100 2.92 32.00 0.73
C TYR A 100 4.45 32.24 0.72
N VAL A 101 5.22 31.44 -0.03
CA VAL A 101 6.68 31.44 0.02
C VAL A 101 7.27 31.98 -1.28
N LYS A 102 8.14 32.98 -1.17
CA LYS A 102 8.97 33.48 -2.27
C LYS A 102 10.39 32.98 -2.09
N THR A 103 10.90 32.20 -3.04
CA THR A 103 12.26 31.65 -3.01
C THR A 103 13.18 32.45 -3.93
N ALA A 104 14.48 32.49 -3.60
CA ALA A 104 15.48 33.14 -4.46
C ALA A 104 15.82 32.32 -5.72
N ARG A 105 15.55 31.01 -5.71
CA ARG A 105 15.74 30.07 -6.82
C ARG A 105 14.68 28.97 -6.79
N ALA A 106 14.58 28.19 -7.86
CA ALA A 106 13.67 27.05 -7.94
C ALA A 106 13.99 25.99 -6.86
N LEU A 107 12.95 25.40 -6.28
CA LEU A 107 13.09 24.33 -5.28
C LEU A 107 13.07 22.97 -5.98
N SER A 108 13.92 22.05 -5.52
CA SER A 108 13.84 20.64 -5.88
C SER A 108 12.78 19.92 -5.03
N ARG A 109 12.25 18.82 -5.58
CA ARG A 109 11.30 17.96 -4.85
C ARG A 109 12.06 17.16 -3.79
N CYS A 110 11.46 16.94 -2.62
CA CYS A 110 12.14 16.19 -1.55
C CYS A 110 12.44 14.76 -1.98
N ALA A 111 13.68 14.32 -1.74
CA ALA A 111 14.06 12.93 -1.87
C ALA A 111 13.23 12.10 -0.88
N VAL A 112 12.60 11.03 -1.36
CA VAL A 112 11.78 10.15 -0.55
C VAL A 112 12.73 9.26 0.26
N SER A 113 13.04 9.64 1.49
CA SER A 113 13.73 8.77 2.44
C SER A 113 12.68 7.97 3.20
N SER A 114 12.79 6.64 3.16
CA SER A 114 11.98 5.69 3.93
C SER A 114 11.96 6.08 5.42
N PRO A 115 10.80 6.08 6.12
CA PRO A 115 10.71 6.70 7.43
C PRO A 115 11.25 5.79 8.55
N THR A 116 12.31 6.26 9.22
CA THR A 116 12.71 5.84 10.57
C THR A 116 11.73 6.40 11.60
N ALA A 117 11.19 5.54 12.47
CA ALA A 117 10.25 5.92 13.52
C ALA A 117 10.97 6.48 14.77
N VAL A 118 10.45 7.58 15.33
CA VAL A 118 10.82 8.10 16.67
C VAL A 118 9.62 7.84 17.61
N PRO A 119 9.85 7.37 18.85
CA PRO A 119 8.82 6.74 19.67
C PRO A 119 7.88 7.76 20.32
N THR A 120 6.57 7.47 20.30
CA THR A 120 5.56 8.23 21.04
C THR A 120 5.06 7.40 22.22
N LYS A 121 5.24 7.91 23.44
CA LYS A 121 4.69 7.33 24.68
C LYS A 121 3.16 7.27 24.58
N THR A 122 2.56 6.10 24.80
CA THR A 122 1.11 5.93 24.81
C THR A 122 0.66 5.24 26.10
N LYS A 123 -0.32 5.87 26.77
CA LYS A 123 -1.05 5.35 27.93
C LYS A 123 -1.77 4.04 27.59
N THR A 124 -1.68 3.08 28.48
CA THR A 124 -2.26 1.74 28.40
C THR A 124 -3.78 1.78 28.64
N SER A 125 -4.55 1.27 27.69
CA SER A 125 -5.94 0.83 27.89
C SER A 125 -6.05 -0.57 27.28
N SER A 126 -6.04 -1.59 28.13
CA SER A 126 -5.92 -3.00 27.77
C SER A 126 -7.28 -3.68 27.67
N THR A 127 -7.88 -3.62 26.48
CA THR A 127 -8.58 -4.79 25.94
C THR A 127 -7.76 -5.21 24.73
N ALA A 128 -7.08 -6.36 24.81
CA ALA A 128 -6.23 -6.84 23.72
C ALA A 128 -7.09 -7.00 22.46
N ARG A 129 -6.86 -6.15 21.45
CA ARG A 129 -7.54 -6.25 20.15
C ARG A 129 -6.85 -7.33 19.34
N TYR A 130 -7.51 -8.47 19.17
CA TYR A 130 -7.08 -9.51 18.25
C TYR A 130 -7.67 -9.32 16.84
N VAL A 131 -6.93 -9.79 15.84
CA VAL A 131 -7.45 -10.02 14.48
C VAL A 131 -7.84 -11.48 14.40
N ILE A 132 -9.10 -11.76 14.07
CA ILE A 132 -9.57 -13.14 13.90
C ILE A 132 -9.22 -13.60 12.49
N GLY A 133 -8.39 -14.64 12.39
CA GLY A 133 -8.08 -15.35 11.17
C GLY A 133 -8.96 -16.58 10.97
N THR A 134 -9.09 -17.02 9.72
CA THR A 134 -9.68 -18.32 9.36
C THR A 134 -8.62 -19.16 8.68
N VAL A 135 -8.38 -20.36 9.20
CA VAL A 135 -7.41 -21.29 8.62
C VAL A 135 -7.98 -21.92 7.35
N LYS A 136 -7.19 -21.97 6.28
CA LYS A 136 -7.52 -22.69 5.05
C LYS A 136 -6.29 -23.45 4.56
N SER A 137 -6.45 -24.77 4.49
CA SER A 137 -5.49 -25.68 3.90
C SER A 137 -6.22 -26.74 3.07
N ALA A 138 -5.64 -27.10 1.94
CA ALA A 138 -6.05 -28.23 1.10
C ALA A 138 -5.46 -29.56 1.60
N GLU A 139 -4.43 -29.50 2.45
CA GLU A 139 -3.61 -30.63 2.89
C GLU A 139 -3.93 -31.09 4.32
N GLY A 140 -5.00 -30.56 4.93
CA GLY A 140 -5.42 -30.90 6.29
C GLY A 140 -5.08 -29.82 7.31
N ASN A 141 -4.66 -30.22 8.52
CA ASN A 141 -4.38 -29.29 9.61
C ASN A 141 -3.11 -28.47 9.34
N VAL A 142 -3.07 -27.24 9.86
CA VAL A 142 -1.92 -26.32 9.73
C VAL A 142 -1.17 -26.27 11.05
N ASN A 143 0.16 -26.42 10.99
CA ASN A 143 1.01 -26.39 12.18
C ASN A 143 1.17 -24.97 12.75
N LEU A 144 1.03 -24.86 14.06
CA LEU A 144 1.56 -23.78 14.87
C LEU A 144 3.02 -24.08 15.21
N ARG A 145 3.88 -23.07 15.20
CA ARG A 145 5.32 -23.24 15.38
C ARG A 145 5.91 -22.30 16.42
N SER A 146 7.05 -22.68 16.99
CA SER A 146 7.80 -21.86 17.95
C SER A 146 8.37 -20.57 17.35
N GLY A 147 8.55 -20.55 16.03
CA GLY A 147 9.07 -19.40 15.29
C GLY A 147 8.53 -19.32 13.86
N ALA A 148 8.96 -18.29 13.13
CA ALA A 148 8.46 -17.93 11.81
C ALA A 148 9.16 -18.70 10.65
N ALA A 149 9.35 -20.01 10.82
CA ALA A 149 9.92 -20.87 9.78
C ALA A 149 9.36 -22.29 9.89
N THR A 150 9.33 -23.05 8.78
CA THR A 150 8.84 -24.43 8.76
C THR A 150 9.78 -25.43 9.43
N THR A 151 11.02 -25.03 9.69
CA THR A 151 12.02 -25.78 10.46
C THR A 151 11.85 -25.65 11.97
N GLU A 152 11.04 -24.68 12.43
CA GLU A 152 10.76 -24.45 13.85
C GLU A 152 9.86 -25.55 14.41
N SER A 153 10.00 -25.82 15.71
CA SER A 153 9.28 -26.90 16.38
C SER A 153 7.78 -26.66 16.33
N VAL A 154 7.02 -27.74 16.13
CA VAL A 154 5.55 -27.69 16.11
C VAL A 154 5.06 -27.57 17.54
N THR A 155 4.34 -26.49 17.85
CA THR A 155 3.75 -26.22 19.16
C THR A 155 2.27 -26.60 19.24
N GLY A 156 1.65 -26.90 18.10
CA GLY A 156 0.27 -27.34 17.98
C GLY A 156 -0.20 -27.40 16.53
N THR A 157 -1.47 -27.71 16.32
CA THR A 157 -2.08 -27.75 14.97
C THR A 157 -3.48 -27.14 15.00
N VAL A 158 -3.89 -26.52 13.89
CA VAL A 158 -5.21 -25.90 13.75
C VAL A 158 -5.91 -26.47 12.51
N ALA A 159 -7.16 -26.90 12.67
CA ALA A 159 -7.94 -27.49 11.59
C ALA A 159 -8.34 -26.47 10.52
N THR A 160 -8.44 -26.91 9.27
CA THR A 160 -9.00 -26.09 8.18
C THR A 160 -10.43 -25.65 8.52
N GLY A 161 -10.78 -24.40 8.22
CA GLY A 161 -12.05 -23.78 8.59
C GLY A 161 -12.12 -23.19 10.01
N ALA A 162 -11.20 -23.57 10.91
CA ALA A 162 -11.19 -23.06 12.28
C ALA A 162 -10.83 -21.56 12.32
N LYS A 163 -11.39 -20.86 13.31
CA LYS A 163 -11.03 -19.47 13.62
C LYS A 163 -9.85 -19.46 14.58
N ILE A 164 -8.93 -18.52 14.39
CA ILE A 164 -7.75 -18.35 15.23
C ILE A 164 -7.55 -16.88 15.57
N ASP A 165 -7.26 -16.59 16.84
CA ASP A 165 -6.90 -15.23 17.26
C ASP A 165 -5.45 -14.94 16.91
N LEU A 166 -5.22 -13.78 16.30
CA LEU A 166 -3.92 -13.32 15.88
C LEU A 166 -3.61 -11.95 16.50
N THR A 167 -2.38 -11.80 16.97
CA THR A 167 -1.92 -10.59 17.67
C THR A 167 -1.19 -9.63 16.75
N CYS A 168 -0.23 -10.14 15.99
CA CYS A 168 0.63 -9.34 15.13
C CYS A 168 1.33 -10.21 14.08
N ALA A 169 1.88 -9.58 13.05
CA ALA A 169 2.62 -10.21 11.98
C ALA A 169 4.13 -10.03 12.13
N VAL A 170 4.90 -11.03 11.70
CA VAL A 170 6.35 -11.00 11.54
C VAL A 170 6.76 -11.45 10.13
N THR A 171 7.99 -11.12 9.75
CA THR A 171 8.64 -11.66 8.56
C THR A 171 9.39 -12.93 8.92
N GLY A 172 9.22 -13.98 8.11
CA GLY A 172 9.89 -15.26 8.28
C GLY A 172 10.16 -15.95 6.95
N GLN A 173 10.26 -17.27 6.98
CA GLN A 173 10.46 -18.09 5.79
C GLN A 173 9.31 -17.90 4.79
N LEU A 174 9.64 -17.84 3.50
CA LEU A 174 8.65 -17.90 2.42
C LEU A 174 7.93 -19.26 2.46
N VAL A 175 6.61 -19.22 2.59
CA VAL A 175 5.75 -20.40 2.52
C VAL A 175 4.76 -20.22 1.38
N SER A 176 4.66 -21.23 0.53
CA SER A 176 3.61 -21.35 -0.48
C SER A 176 2.51 -22.24 0.07
N GLY A 177 1.39 -21.62 0.46
CA GLY A 177 0.25 -22.31 1.04
C GLY A 177 -1.02 -22.14 0.20
N THR A 178 -2.10 -22.80 0.62
CA THR A 178 -3.37 -22.84 -0.11
C THR A 178 -3.97 -21.46 -0.35
N VAL A 179 -3.74 -20.49 0.55
CA VAL A 179 -4.25 -19.13 0.40
C VAL A 179 -3.33 -18.30 -0.49
N ARG A 180 -2.02 -18.30 -0.19
CA ARG A 180 -1.02 -17.46 -0.87
C ARG A 180 0.40 -17.98 -0.68
N SER A 181 1.34 -17.44 -1.47
CA SER A 181 2.77 -17.47 -1.16
C SER A 181 3.17 -16.20 -0.41
N THR A 182 3.77 -16.32 0.78
CA THR A 182 4.14 -15.15 1.58
C THR A 182 5.26 -15.47 2.58
N THR A 183 6.04 -14.45 2.93
CA THR A 183 6.99 -14.47 4.05
C THR A 183 6.34 -14.02 5.37
N GLN A 184 5.05 -13.68 5.37
CA GLN A 184 4.35 -13.27 6.57
C GLN A 184 3.99 -14.48 7.43
N TRP A 185 4.29 -14.38 8.73
CA TRP A 185 3.85 -15.31 9.77
C TRP A 185 3.09 -14.53 10.83
N ASP A 186 1.98 -15.10 11.30
CA ASP A 186 1.11 -14.45 12.27
C ASP A 186 1.30 -15.07 13.65
N ARG A 187 1.48 -14.20 14.65
CA ARG A 187 1.70 -14.60 16.04
C ARG A 187 0.37 -14.73 16.77
N THR A 188 0.14 -15.86 17.42
CA THR A 188 -1.03 -16.12 18.28
C THR A 188 -0.84 -15.47 19.66
N PRO A 189 -1.91 -15.32 20.47
CA PRO A 189 -1.80 -14.87 21.86
C PRO A 189 -0.88 -15.75 22.73
N THR A 190 -0.82 -17.05 22.43
CA THR A 190 0.06 -18.02 23.10
C THR A 190 1.52 -17.91 22.68
N GLY A 191 1.85 -17.00 21.75
CA GLY A 191 3.21 -16.76 21.26
C GLY A 191 3.69 -17.73 20.19
N SER A 192 2.83 -18.64 19.73
CA SER A 192 3.11 -19.50 18.57
C SER A 192 2.91 -18.73 17.26
N PHE A 193 3.46 -19.26 16.17
CA PHE A 193 3.40 -18.67 14.85
C PHE A 193 2.67 -19.61 13.87
N ILE A 194 1.81 -19.04 13.05
CA ILE A 194 1.18 -19.73 11.92
C ILE A 194 1.54 -19.01 10.63
N SER A 195 1.83 -19.75 9.56
CA SER A 195 2.14 -19.10 8.29
C SER A 195 0.89 -18.44 7.71
N HIS A 196 0.99 -17.15 7.35
CA HIS A 196 -0.10 -16.40 6.73
C HIS A 196 -0.46 -16.95 5.32
N ALA A 197 0.37 -17.84 4.79
CA ALA A 197 0.12 -18.65 3.59
C ALA A 197 -1.15 -19.51 3.67
N TYR A 198 -1.64 -19.78 4.89
CA TYR A 198 -2.83 -20.59 5.17
C TYR A 198 -3.93 -19.81 5.92
N ILE A 199 -3.82 -18.49 6.04
CA ILE A 199 -4.73 -17.67 6.85
C ILE A 199 -5.48 -16.66 5.97
N TYR A 200 -6.80 -16.63 6.13
CA TYR A 200 -7.65 -15.50 5.76
C TYR A 200 -7.84 -14.59 6.97
N SER A 201 -7.34 -13.36 6.92
CA SER A 201 -7.58 -12.36 7.96
C SER A 201 -7.56 -10.95 7.40
N GLY A 202 -8.04 -9.99 8.20
CA GLY A 202 -7.74 -8.58 7.99
C GLY A 202 -6.26 -8.27 8.23
N THR A 203 -5.86 -7.01 8.00
CA THR A 203 -4.47 -6.57 8.23
C THR A 203 -4.09 -6.68 9.70
N LEU A 204 -3.01 -7.43 9.99
CA LEU A 204 -2.40 -7.48 11.31
C LEU A 204 -1.43 -6.30 11.51
N PRO A 205 -1.34 -5.74 12.73
CA PRO A 205 -0.21 -4.87 13.08
C PRO A 205 1.10 -5.68 13.08
N LEU A 206 2.24 -5.04 12.85
CA LEU A 206 3.54 -5.70 13.00
C LEU A 206 3.85 -5.97 14.48
N CYS A 207 4.51 -7.10 14.77
CA CYS A 207 5.01 -7.34 16.13
C CYS A 207 6.11 -6.33 16.45
N ALA A 208 6.22 -5.95 17.73
CA ALA A 208 7.28 -5.06 18.18
C ALA A 208 8.66 -5.65 17.81
N GLY A 209 9.47 -4.88 17.08
CA GLY A 209 10.79 -5.30 16.62
C GLY A 209 10.81 -6.14 15.34
N ALA A 210 9.65 -6.45 14.74
CA ALA A 210 9.61 -7.15 13.46
C ALA A 210 9.95 -6.21 12.30
N THR A 211 10.78 -6.68 11.36
CA THR A 211 10.97 -6.03 10.07
C THR A 211 9.72 -6.18 9.22
N THR A 212 9.40 -5.15 8.42
CA THR A 212 8.27 -5.17 7.49
C THR A 212 8.41 -6.35 6.54
N PRO A 213 7.39 -7.22 6.39
CA PRO A 213 7.40 -8.23 5.35
C PRO A 213 7.69 -7.55 4.01
N PRO A 214 8.62 -8.08 3.19
CA PRO A 214 8.67 -7.65 1.81
C PRO A 214 7.25 -7.81 1.25
N PRO A 215 6.72 -6.80 0.54
CA PRO A 215 5.36 -6.89 0.03
C PRO A 215 5.24 -8.18 -0.78
N SER A 216 4.29 -9.03 -0.41
CA SER A 216 3.96 -10.27 -1.14
C SER A 216 4.00 -9.97 -2.63
N VAL A 217 4.89 -10.67 -3.37
CA VAL A 217 5.29 -10.41 -4.77
C VAL A 217 4.42 -9.36 -5.43
N THR A 218 4.87 -8.11 -5.40
CA THR A 218 4.13 -7.03 -6.04
C THR A 218 4.23 -7.25 -7.53
N LEU A 219 3.16 -7.80 -8.15
CA LEU A 219 3.06 -7.82 -9.61
C LEU A 219 3.39 -6.43 -10.13
N THR A 220 4.31 -6.38 -11.09
CA THR A 220 4.53 -5.17 -11.89
C THR A 220 3.22 -4.80 -12.59
N PRO A 221 3.04 -3.53 -12.98
CA PRO A 221 1.87 -3.14 -13.78
C PRO A 221 1.62 -4.05 -14.99
N ALA A 222 2.69 -4.43 -15.69
CA ALA A 222 2.62 -5.31 -16.86
C ALA A 222 2.13 -6.73 -16.50
N GLU A 223 2.67 -7.33 -15.44
CA GLU A 223 2.24 -8.66 -14.98
C GLU A 223 0.79 -8.68 -14.51
N PHE A 224 0.35 -7.62 -13.79
CA PHE A 224 -1.04 -7.51 -13.36
C PHE A 224 -1.99 -7.42 -14.57
N ILE A 225 -1.65 -6.60 -15.57
CA ILE A 225 -2.44 -6.47 -16.79
C ILE A 225 -2.50 -7.83 -17.51
N ALA A 226 -1.34 -8.47 -17.74
CA ALA A 226 -1.27 -9.76 -18.41
C ALA A 226 -2.14 -10.84 -17.71
N ALA A 227 -2.09 -10.91 -16.37
CA ALA A 227 -2.92 -11.83 -15.59
C ALA A 227 -4.43 -11.51 -15.65
N SER A 228 -4.77 -10.24 -15.86
CA SER A 228 -6.17 -9.76 -15.92
C SER A 228 -6.87 -10.06 -17.24
N VAL A 229 -6.12 -10.07 -18.36
CA VAL A 229 -6.68 -10.16 -19.73
C VAL A 229 -7.59 -11.37 -19.95
N PRO A 230 -7.20 -12.63 -19.61
CA PRO A 230 -8.05 -13.79 -19.89
C PRO A 230 -9.40 -13.71 -19.17
N GLY A 231 -9.40 -13.24 -17.91
CA GLY A 231 -10.61 -13.07 -17.11
C GLY A 231 -11.51 -11.96 -17.64
N ALA A 232 -10.92 -10.82 -18.02
CA ALA A 232 -11.64 -9.68 -18.58
C ALA A 232 -12.32 -10.03 -19.91
N GLN A 233 -11.59 -10.66 -20.84
CA GLN A 233 -12.14 -11.08 -22.14
C GLN A 233 -13.21 -12.16 -21.99
N ARG A 234 -13.05 -13.11 -21.07
CA ARG A 234 -14.09 -14.10 -20.79
C ARG A 234 -15.34 -13.45 -20.18
N GLY A 235 -15.16 -12.53 -19.22
CA GLY A 235 -16.25 -11.75 -18.65
C GLY A 235 -16.97 -10.91 -19.70
N TRP A 236 -16.26 -10.37 -20.69
CA TRP A 236 -16.87 -9.64 -21.80
C TRP A 236 -17.78 -10.54 -22.65
N ARG A 237 -17.31 -11.72 -23.03
CA ARG A 237 -18.11 -12.69 -23.81
C ARG A 237 -19.36 -13.15 -23.06
N GLU A 238 -19.23 -13.39 -21.75
CA GLU A 238 -20.33 -13.88 -20.92
C GLU A 238 -21.33 -12.77 -20.56
N TYR A 239 -20.86 -11.55 -20.29
CA TYR A 239 -21.68 -10.51 -19.65
C TYR A 239 -21.71 -9.16 -20.36
N GLY A 240 -20.84 -8.91 -21.35
CA GLY A 240 -20.88 -7.69 -22.17
C GLY A 240 -20.11 -6.49 -21.63
N VAL A 241 -19.30 -6.64 -20.57
CA VAL A 241 -18.44 -5.55 -20.06
C VAL A 241 -17.11 -5.51 -20.82
N PRO A 242 -16.72 -4.38 -21.45
CA PRO A 242 -15.47 -4.27 -22.18
C PRO A 242 -14.23 -4.65 -21.34
N PRO A 243 -13.25 -5.39 -21.89
CA PRO A 243 -12.05 -5.79 -21.19
C PRO A 243 -11.24 -4.63 -20.65
N SER A 244 -11.05 -3.58 -21.45
CA SER A 244 -10.34 -2.36 -21.07
C SER A 244 -10.96 -1.70 -19.84
N VAL A 245 -12.30 -1.61 -19.79
CA VAL A 245 -13.06 -1.10 -18.64
C VAL A 245 -12.83 -1.98 -17.42
N THR A 246 -12.98 -3.31 -17.58
CA THR A 246 -12.83 -4.27 -16.48
C THR A 246 -11.43 -4.21 -15.87
N ILE A 247 -10.37 -4.19 -16.70
CA ILE A 247 -8.98 -4.13 -16.25
C ILE A 247 -8.71 -2.78 -15.58
N ALA A 248 -9.15 -1.67 -16.15
CA ALA A 248 -8.92 -0.34 -15.59
C ALA A 248 -9.64 -0.13 -14.24
N GLN A 249 -10.88 -0.60 -14.12
CA GLN A 249 -11.58 -0.62 -12.83
C GLN A 249 -10.84 -1.52 -11.83
N ALA A 250 -10.43 -2.74 -12.22
CA ALA A 250 -9.66 -3.61 -11.32
C ALA A 250 -8.37 -2.92 -10.82
N ILE A 251 -7.62 -2.23 -11.70
CA ILE A 251 -6.43 -1.46 -11.32
C ILE A 251 -6.77 -0.40 -10.26
N LEU A 252 -7.81 0.39 -10.51
CA LEU A 252 -8.22 1.50 -9.65
C LEU A 252 -8.74 1.01 -8.29
N GLU A 253 -9.64 0.05 -8.29
CA GLU A 253 -10.37 -0.43 -7.10
C GLU A 253 -9.46 -1.27 -6.19
N SER A 254 -8.52 -2.04 -6.76
CA SER A 254 -7.62 -2.89 -5.99
C SER A 254 -6.23 -2.28 -5.74
N GLY A 255 -5.94 -1.13 -6.36
CA GLY A 255 -4.61 -0.54 -6.32
C GLY A 255 -3.55 -1.49 -6.90
N TRP A 256 -3.77 -2.00 -8.12
CA TRP A 256 -2.91 -3.00 -8.77
C TRP A 256 -2.88 -4.38 -8.07
N GLY A 257 -4.02 -4.80 -7.51
CA GLY A 257 -4.14 -6.07 -6.79
C GLY A 257 -3.56 -6.06 -5.38
N ARG A 258 -3.08 -4.90 -4.91
CA ARG A 258 -2.36 -4.75 -3.64
C ARG A 258 -3.28 -4.62 -2.44
N SER A 259 -4.56 -4.30 -2.65
CA SER A 259 -5.53 -4.25 -1.55
C SER A 259 -5.64 -5.63 -0.88
N SER A 260 -5.95 -5.65 0.41
CA SER A 260 -6.16 -6.92 1.11
C SER A 260 -7.30 -7.72 0.48
N LEU A 261 -8.37 -7.07 0.02
CA LEU A 261 -9.46 -7.74 -0.70
C LEU A 261 -8.97 -8.47 -1.96
N ALA A 262 -8.10 -7.85 -2.75
CA ALA A 262 -7.59 -8.45 -3.97
C ALA A 262 -6.50 -9.50 -3.70
N SER A 263 -5.51 -9.17 -2.88
CA SER A 263 -4.39 -10.06 -2.60
C SER A 263 -4.80 -11.26 -1.74
N VAL A 264 -5.77 -11.12 -0.85
CA VAL A 264 -6.25 -12.16 0.06
C VAL A 264 -7.39 -12.96 -0.54
N ASP A 265 -8.43 -12.28 -0.96
CA ASP A 265 -9.70 -12.91 -1.33
C ASP A 265 -9.92 -12.92 -2.84
N ARG A 266 -8.93 -12.46 -3.61
CA ARG A 266 -9.00 -12.31 -5.07
C ARG A 266 -10.19 -11.46 -5.50
N ASN A 267 -10.65 -10.54 -4.63
CA ASN A 267 -11.75 -9.63 -4.88
C ASN A 267 -11.22 -8.26 -5.35
N TYR A 268 -11.12 -8.10 -6.66
CA TYR A 268 -10.49 -6.92 -7.27
C TYR A 268 -11.41 -5.70 -7.38
N PHE A 269 -12.72 -5.89 -7.16
CA PHE A 269 -13.76 -4.87 -7.36
C PHE A 269 -14.51 -4.52 -6.07
N GLY A 270 -14.15 -5.12 -4.94
CA GLY A 270 -14.81 -4.90 -3.66
C GLY A 270 -16.28 -5.34 -3.63
N ILE A 271 -16.65 -6.38 -4.38
CA ILE A 271 -18.04 -6.86 -4.43
C ILE A 271 -18.43 -7.45 -3.08
N LYS A 272 -19.50 -6.92 -2.49
CA LYS A 272 -20.05 -7.35 -1.21
C LYS A 272 -20.84 -8.66 -1.34
N CYS A 273 -20.85 -9.44 -0.27
CA CYS A 273 -21.86 -10.48 -0.10
C CYS A 273 -23.20 -9.84 0.26
N GLN A 274 -24.30 -10.36 -0.30
CA GLN A 274 -25.64 -9.89 0.03
C GLN A 274 -26.22 -10.82 1.10
N ASN A 275 -26.30 -10.34 2.35
CA ASN A 275 -26.82 -11.12 3.48
C ASN A 275 -26.13 -12.49 3.63
N GLY A 276 -24.80 -12.52 3.47
CA GLY A 276 -24.00 -13.75 3.51
C GLY A 276 -24.11 -14.66 2.27
N ARG A 277 -24.96 -14.31 1.31
CA ARG A 277 -25.07 -15.02 0.02
C ARG A 277 -24.09 -14.45 -1.00
N TYR A 278 -23.58 -15.35 -1.82
CA TYR A 278 -22.66 -15.08 -2.92
C TYR A 278 -23.09 -15.90 -4.15
N GLY A 279 -22.74 -15.42 -5.35
CA GLY A 279 -23.09 -16.08 -6.61
C GLY A 279 -22.19 -17.27 -6.92
N THR A 280 -22.49 -18.01 -7.99
CA THR A 280 -21.76 -19.23 -8.41
C THR A 280 -20.29 -19.00 -8.79
N LEU A 281 -19.88 -17.74 -9.00
CA LEU A 281 -18.52 -17.38 -9.33
C LEU A 281 -17.64 -17.12 -8.09
N ALA A 282 -18.25 -16.91 -6.93
CA ALA A 282 -17.56 -16.73 -5.66
C ALA A 282 -17.52 -18.07 -4.89
N ASP A 283 -16.53 -18.23 -4.02
CA ASP A 283 -16.34 -19.43 -3.19
C ASP A 283 -16.56 -19.19 -1.69
N GLY A 284 -17.01 -17.99 -1.33
CA GLY A 284 -17.25 -17.64 0.05
C GLY A 284 -17.46 -16.15 0.30
N CYS A 285 -17.46 -15.83 1.59
CA CYS A 285 -17.61 -14.49 2.14
C CYS A 285 -16.59 -14.27 3.25
N HIS A 286 -16.01 -13.08 3.31
CA HIS A 286 -15.07 -12.67 4.35
C HIS A 286 -15.42 -11.28 4.88
N VAL A 287 -15.39 -11.15 6.21
CA VAL A 287 -15.74 -9.91 6.91
C VAL A 287 -14.49 -9.05 7.10
N TYR A 288 -14.53 -7.83 6.57
CA TYR A 288 -13.49 -6.82 6.80
C TYR A 288 -14.04 -5.72 7.70
N ARG A 289 -13.21 -5.28 8.66
CA ARG A 289 -13.43 -4.02 9.36
C ARG A 289 -13.23 -2.87 8.38
N THR A 290 -14.24 -2.02 8.28
CA THR A 290 -14.21 -0.80 7.48
C THR A 290 -14.48 0.40 8.37
N ASN A 291 -14.09 1.59 7.93
CA ASN A 291 -14.53 2.82 8.60
C ASN A 291 -15.64 3.42 7.77
N GLU A 292 -16.82 3.60 8.37
CA GLU A 292 -17.87 4.41 7.79
C GLU A 292 -17.80 5.80 8.41
N CYS A 293 -17.99 6.83 7.60
CA CYS A 293 -18.05 8.20 8.06
C CYS A 293 -19.44 8.75 7.75
N THR A 294 -20.07 9.36 8.75
CA THR A 294 -21.31 10.09 8.51
C THR A 294 -21.04 11.30 7.61
N LYS A 295 -22.08 11.85 6.97
CA LYS A 295 -21.96 13.10 6.20
C LYS A 295 -21.40 14.27 7.04
N ALA A 296 -21.53 14.21 8.36
CA ALA A 296 -20.96 15.18 9.31
C ALA A 296 -19.48 14.93 9.66
N GLY A 297 -18.83 13.94 9.03
CA GLY A 297 -17.39 13.65 9.19
C GLY A 297 -17.03 12.78 10.40
N LYS A 298 -18.01 12.28 11.17
CA LYS A 298 -17.73 11.33 12.26
C LYS A 298 -17.53 9.94 11.68
N CYS A 299 -16.31 9.42 11.80
CA CYS A 299 -15.98 8.07 11.37
C CYS A 299 -16.12 7.06 12.53
N PHE A 300 -16.68 5.90 12.24
CA PHE A 300 -16.81 4.78 13.17
C PHE A 300 -16.41 3.47 12.47
N VAL A 301 -15.91 2.52 13.26
CA VAL A 301 -15.58 1.19 12.76
C VAL A 301 -16.89 0.44 12.55
N THR A 302 -17.09 -0.03 11.33
CA THR A 302 -18.14 -0.97 10.97
C THR A 302 -17.50 -2.21 10.35
N SER A 303 -18.30 -3.19 9.96
CA SER A 303 -17.82 -4.34 9.21
C SER A 303 -18.63 -4.51 7.93
N ALA A 304 -17.96 -4.85 6.85
CA ALA A 304 -18.60 -5.21 5.60
C ALA A 304 -18.15 -6.61 5.19
N THR A 305 -19.08 -7.38 4.63
CA THR A 305 -18.83 -8.74 4.16
C THR A 305 -18.62 -8.70 2.66
N PHE A 306 -17.49 -9.23 2.20
CA PHE A 306 -17.07 -9.22 0.80
C PHE A 306 -16.98 -10.64 0.25
N ARG A 307 -17.26 -10.80 -1.04
CA ARG A 307 -17.10 -12.09 -1.73
C ARG A 307 -15.62 -12.49 -1.77
N THR A 308 -15.36 -13.78 -1.64
CA THR A 308 -14.05 -14.39 -1.93
C THR A 308 -14.12 -15.13 -3.26
N TYR A 309 -12.98 -15.25 -3.95
CA TYR A 309 -12.92 -15.89 -5.25
C TYR A 309 -11.79 -16.94 -5.36
N PRO A 310 -12.03 -18.03 -6.11
CA PRO A 310 -10.99 -19.02 -6.39
C PRO A 310 -9.82 -18.44 -7.19
N SER A 311 -10.10 -17.49 -8.10
CA SER A 311 -9.10 -16.90 -8.98
C SER A 311 -9.46 -15.47 -9.40
N GLN A 312 -8.48 -14.73 -9.92
CA GLN A 312 -8.71 -13.41 -10.53
C GLN A 312 -9.76 -13.47 -11.64
N SER A 313 -9.73 -14.50 -12.49
CA SER A 313 -10.72 -14.68 -13.55
C SER A 313 -12.16 -14.81 -13.01
N HIS A 314 -12.36 -15.46 -11.86
CA HIS A 314 -13.68 -15.55 -11.24
C HIS A 314 -14.20 -14.18 -10.79
N SER A 315 -13.35 -13.37 -10.14
CA SER A 315 -13.71 -12.02 -9.73
C SER A 315 -14.06 -11.10 -10.91
N PHE A 316 -13.31 -11.21 -12.01
CA PHE A 316 -13.55 -10.43 -13.23
C PHE A 316 -14.87 -10.81 -13.92
N ARG A 317 -15.17 -12.10 -13.98
CA ARG A 317 -16.46 -12.60 -14.49
C ARG A 317 -17.61 -12.17 -13.59
N ASP A 318 -17.43 -12.23 -12.26
CA ASP A 318 -18.47 -11.85 -11.30
C ASP A 318 -18.74 -10.34 -11.30
N HIS A 319 -17.72 -9.51 -11.57
CA HIS A 319 -17.91 -8.09 -11.87
C HIS A 319 -18.78 -7.89 -13.12
N GLY A 320 -18.51 -8.63 -14.19
CA GLY A 320 -19.36 -8.65 -15.39
C GLY A 320 -20.81 -9.01 -15.06
N SER A 321 -21.01 -10.12 -14.34
CA SER A 321 -22.32 -10.58 -13.90
C SER A 321 -23.01 -9.54 -13.01
N PHE A 322 -22.30 -8.92 -12.07
CA PHE A 322 -22.82 -7.92 -11.15
C PHE A 322 -23.39 -6.71 -11.89
N LEU A 323 -22.66 -6.20 -12.89
CA LEU A 323 -23.15 -5.10 -13.73
C LEU A 323 -24.35 -5.56 -14.56
N ARG A 324 -24.29 -6.75 -15.15
CA ARG A 324 -25.30 -7.26 -16.10
C ARG A 324 -26.66 -7.53 -15.45
N VAL A 325 -26.68 -8.06 -14.23
CA VAL A 325 -27.95 -8.41 -13.55
C VAL A 325 -28.58 -7.23 -12.80
N ASN A 326 -27.84 -6.14 -12.61
CA ASN A 326 -28.33 -4.98 -11.88
C ASN A 326 -28.95 -3.97 -12.85
N SER A 327 -30.28 -3.85 -12.83
CA SER A 327 -31.06 -2.98 -13.74
C SER A 327 -30.60 -1.53 -13.76
N ARG A 328 -29.95 -1.05 -12.68
CA ARG A 328 -29.30 0.27 -12.63
C ARG A 328 -28.34 0.51 -13.81
N TYR A 329 -27.63 -0.52 -14.24
CA TYR A 329 -26.57 -0.41 -15.27
C TYR A 329 -27.01 -0.90 -16.65
N GLU A 330 -28.28 -1.26 -16.84
CA GLU A 330 -28.79 -1.84 -18.09
C GLU A 330 -28.44 -0.98 -19.31
N GLY A 331 -28.63 0.34 -19.22
CA GLY A 331 -28.34 1.27 -20.31
C GLY A 331 -26.88 1.30 -20.76
N ALA A 332 -25.93 0.87 -19.92
CA ALA A 332 -24.52 0.78 -20.31
C ALA A 332 -24.28 -0.32 -21.35
N PHE A 333 -25.08 -1.39 -21.35
CA PHE A 333 -24.87 -2.54 -22.23
C PHE A 333 -25.22 -2.28 -23.70
N ALA A 334 -25.92 -1.18 -24.00
CA ALA A 334 -26.03 -0.64 -25.37
C ALA A 334 -24.66 -0.23 -25.96
N HIS A 335 -23.64 -0.08 -25.11
CA HIS A 335 -22.30 0.35 -25.48
C HIS A 335 -21.24 -0.73 -25.22
N SER A 336 -21.63 -2.01 -25.21
CA SER A 336 -20.71 -3.14 -24.93
C SER A 336 -19.49 -3.22 -25.87
N LYS A 337 -19.49 -2.50 -27.01
CA LYS A 337 -18.38 -2.41 -27.98
C LYS A 337 -17.73 -1.02 -28.04
N ASP A 338 -18.11 -0.11 -27.14
CA ASP A 338 -17.56 1.23 -27.01
C ASP A 338 -17.22 1.47 -25.53
N ALA A 339 -15.98 1.17 -25.16
CA ALA A 339 -15.52 1.17 -23.78
C ALA A 339 -15.73 2.51 -23.05
N ASN A 340 -15.52 3.62 -23.75
CA ASN A 340 -15.67 4.96 -23.19
C ASN A 340 -17.14 5.29 -22.94
N LYS A 341 -18.04 5.01 -23.89
CA LYS A 341 -19.48 5.20 -23.66
C LYS A 341 -20.01 4.25 -22.59
N PHE A 342 -19.51 3.01 -22.55
CA PHE A 342 -19.89 2.03 -21.52
C PHE A 342 -19.57 2.56 -20.11
N ILE A 343 -18.31 2.93 -19.84
CA ILE A 343 -17.91 3.37 -18.50
C ILE A 343 -18.54 4.72 -18.12
N TRP A 344 -18.79 5.59 -19.09
CA TRP A 344 -19.58 6.81 -18.86
C TRP A 344 -20.99 6.48 -18.38
N ALA A 345 -21.68 5.54 -19.03
CA ALA A 345 -23.03 5.14 -18.65
C ALA A 345 -23.06 4.47 -17.26
N VAL A 346 -22.09 3.59 -16.95
CA VAL A 346 -21.94 2.97 -15.63
C VAL A 346 -21.72 4.03 -14.54
N TRP A 347 -20.83 4.99 -14.77
CA TRP A 347 -20.57 6.08 -13.81
C TRP A 347 -21.79 6.97 -13.63
N LYS A 348 -22.44 7.40 -14.72
CA LYS A 348 -23.65 8.24 -14.69
C LYS A 348 -24.81 7.56 -13.96
N ALA A 349 -24.89 6.23 -14.03
CA ALA A 349 -25.85 5.42 -13.28
C ALA A 349 -25.52 5.29 -11.77
N GLY A 350 -24.43 5.89 -11.29
CA GLY A 350 -24.10 5.98 -9.87
C GLY A 350 -23.22 4.84 -9.35
N TYR A 351 -22.36 4.26 -10.19
CA TYR A 351 -21.37 3.27 -9.74
C TYR A 351 -20.39 3.84 -8.71
N ALA A 352 -19.96 5.10 -8.91
CA ALA A 352 -19.07 5.82 -8.01
C ALA A 352 -19.55 7.27 -7.81
N THR A 353 -19.38 7.80 -6.60
CA THR A 353 -19.73 9.19 -6.26
C THR A 353 -18.64 10.20 -6.60
N ASP A 354 -17.43 9.74 -6.94
CA ASP A 354 -16.33 10.60 -7.35
C ASP A 354 -16.64 11.25 -8.70
N PRO A 355 -16.67 12.60 -8.80
CA PRO A 355 -16.91 13.28 -10.06
C PRO A 355 -15.83 13.03 -11.12
N ASN A 356 -14.65 12.56 -10.71
CA ASN A 356 -13.53 12.25 -11.60
C ASN A 356 -13.39 10.75 -11.89
N TYR A 357 -14.38 9.92 -11.52
CA TYR A 357 -14.26 8.48 -11.71
C TYR A 357 -14.09 8.11 -13.19
N TYR A 358 -14.93 8.64 -14.07
CA TYR A 358 -14.85 8.44 -15.51
C TYR A 358 -13.46 8.79 -16.08
N THR A 359 -12.92 9.96 -15.72
CA THR A 359 -11.60 10.41 -16.20
C THR A 359 -10.45 9.58 -15.64
N LYS A 360 -10.57 9.08 -14.39
CA LYS A 360 -9.59 8.14 -13.83
C LYS A 360 -9.58 6.82 -14.58
N VAL A 361 -10.74 6.21 -14.82
CA VAL A 361 -10.82 4.90 -15.50
C VAL A 361 -10.34 5.03 -16.95
N THR A 362 -10.85 6.00 -17.71
CA THR A 362 -10.40 6.22 -19.10
C THR A 362 -8.94 6.65 -19.21
N GLY A 363 -8.43 7.40 -18.24
CA GLY A 363 -7.02 7.75 -18.13
C GLY A 363 -6.13 6.52 -17.92
N ILE A 364 -6.55 5.56 -17.09
CA ILE A 364 -5.87 4.27 -16.93
C ILE A 364 -5.92 3.46 -18.24
N MET A 365 -7.11 3.38 -18.88
CA MET A 365 -7.27 2.69 -20.16
C MET A 365 -6.30 3.20 -21.23
N ALA A 366 -6.18 4.53 -21.36
CA ALA A 366 -5.26 5.14 -22.32
C ALA A 366 -3.79 4.96 -21.92
N SER A 367 -3.43 5.18 -20.65
CA SER A 367 -2.03 5.16 -20.19
C SER A 367 -1.37 3.79 -20.33
N TYR A 368 -2.16 2.72 -20.28
CA TYR A 368 -1.69 1.34 -20.39
C TYR A 368 -2.15 0.65 -21.67
N ASP A 369 -2.65 1.43 -22.64
CA ASP A 369 -3.12 0.94 -23.94
C ASP A 369 -4.09 -0.26 -23.82
N LEU A 370 -5.03 -0.19 -22.88
CA LEU A 370 -5.90 -1.33 -22.56
C LEU A 370 -6.95 -1.61 -23.64
N TYR A 371 -7.21 -0.65 -24.54
CA TYR A 371 -8.14 -0.82 -25.66
C TYR A 371 -7.71 -1.95 -26.61
N GLN A 372 -6.41 -2.27 -26.67
CA GLN A 372 -5.91 -3.38 -27.47
C GLN A 372 -6.51 -4.74 -27.05
N TYR A 373 -7.02 -4.85 -25.82
CA TYR A 373 -7.65 -6.07 -25.31
C TYR A 373 -9.14 -6.17 -25.65
N ASP A 374 -9.75 -5.10 -26.18
CA ASP A 374 -11.15 -5.05 -26.63
C ASP A 374 -11.30 -5.71 -28.02
N THR A 375 -10.69 -6.87 -28.18
CA THR A 375 -10.79 -7.69 -29.39
C THR A 375 -12.01 -8.59 -29.28
N TRP A 376 -13.11 -8.13 -29.89
CA TRP A 376 -14.32 -8.93 -30.03
C TRP A 376 -14.05 -10.06 -31.03
N LYS A 377 -13.72 -11.26 -30.52
CA LYS A 377 -13.64 -12.49 -31.30
C LYS A 377 -14.75 -13.43 -30.87
#